data_AF-A0A7K1HAA7-F1
#
_entry.id   AF-A0A7K1HAA7-F1
#
_cell.length_a   1.000
_cell.length_b   1.000
_cell.length_c   1.000
_cell.angle_alpha   90.00
_cell.angle_beta   90.00
_cell.angle_gamma   90.00
#
_symmetry.space_group_name_H-M   'P 1'
#
loop_
_entity.id
_entity.type
_entity.pdbx_description
1 polymer ?
#
loop_
_entity_poly.entity_id
_entity_poly.type
_entity_poly.pdbx_seq_one_letter_code
_entity_poly.pdbx_strand_id
1 'polypeptide(L)'
;MSDPTLTAAQRATLRHVRTVALRDRAAALAVVGRALAGTGVRLEPERLVGAIGRQGRVTLNFHPDRLRADGRTVAEALATEGVYRSQFETRISNGGLTAYPGGDRDRWEERLFGGAYQRPGVGPAQRPKYGGLNLLDHPDGACPRFGSCHLRLRPEVLTRTTFCFGEFARSGEPLHAALIGRAAASVVTEPGRWADRGPAADTLQQLKQLWHVLVRFGVPYEV
;
A
#
# COMPACT_ATOMS: atom_id res chain seq x y z
N MET A 1 24.40 -17.65 3.29
CA MET A 1 22.93 -17.72 3.38
C MET A 1 22.41 -17.92 1.97
N SER A 2 21.81 -19.08 1.68
CA SER A 2 21.26 -19.38 0.35
C SER A 2 20.29 -18.28 -0.06
N ASP A 3 20.49 -17.69 -1.23
CA ASP A 3 19.50 -16.81 -1.85
C ASP A 3 18.20 -17.61 -1.99
N PRO A 4 17.10 -17.28 -1.29
CA PRO A 4 15.87 -18.03 -1.44
C PRO A 4 15.34 -17.76 -2.84
N THR A 5 15.59 -18.70 -3.76
CA THR A 5 15.11 -18.65 -5.13
C THR A 5 13.61 -18.36 -5.12
N LEU A 6 13.21 -17.27 -5.78
CA LEU A 6 11.81 -16.89 -5.89
C LEU A 6 10.95 -18.06 -6.39
N THR A 7 9.71 -18.16 -5.94
CA THR A 7 8.80 -19.16 -6.50
C THR A 7 8.35 -18.78 -7.92
N ALA A 8 7.75 -19.72 -8.66
CA ALA A 8 7.20 -19.44 -9.99
C ALA A 8 6.13 -18.33 -9.94
N ALA A 9 5.30 -18.30 -8.90
CA ALA A 9 4.30 -17.26 -8.67
C ALA A 9 4.96 -15.89 -8.44
N GLN A 10 5.98 -15.82 -7.57
CA GLN A 10 6.70 -14.58 -7.28
C GLN A 10 7.42 -14.03 -8.53
N ARG A 11 8.05 -14.89 -9.34
CA ARG A 11 8.63 -14.49 -10.64
C ARG A 11 7.56 -13.97 -11.61
N ALA A 12 6.39 -14.60 -11.67
CA ALA A 12 5.30 -14.15 -12.52
C ALA A 12 4.78 -12.77 -12.06
N THR A 13 4.61 -12.56 -10.76
CA THR A 13 4.23 -11.28 -10.16
C THR A 13 5.20 -10.18 -10.53
N LEU A 14 6.51 -10.38 -10.32
CA LEU A 14 7.51 -9.36 -10.62
C LEU A 14 7.54 -8.99 -12.10
N ARG A 15 7.39 -9.98 -13.00
CA ARG A 15 7.27 -9.72 -14.43
C ARG A 15 6.02 -8.88 -14.74
N HIS A 16 4.87 -9.24 -14.19
CA HIS A 16 3.62 -8.51 -14.41
C HIS A 16 3.72 -7.05 -13.94
N VAL A 17 4.14 -6.84 -12.69
CA VAL A 17 4.29 -5.50 -12.10
C VAL A 17 5.28 -4.66 -12.89
N ARG A 18 6.41 -5.25 -13.34
CA ARG A 18 7.39 -4.54 -14.17
C ARG A 18 6.81 -4.12 -15.51
N THR A 19 6.05 -5.00 -16.18
CA THR A 19 5.37 -4.67 -17.44
C THR A 19 4.40 -3.49 -17.26
N VAL A 20 3.58 -3.52 -16.22
CA VAL A 20 2.64 -2.43 -15.89
C VAL A 20 3.40 -1.13 -15.60
N ALA A 21 4.42 -1.18 -14.75
CA ALA A 21 5.21 -0.01 -14.38
C ALA A 21 5.92 0.63 -15.58
N LEU A 22 6.47 -0.17 -16.49
CA LEU A 22 7.11 0.34 -17.71
C LEU A 22 6.12 0.98 -18.67
N ARG A 23 4.93 0.36 -18.85
CA ARG A 23 3.84 0.91 -19.65
C ARG A 23 3.39 2.28 -19.11
N ASP A 24 3.25 2.40 -17.79
CA ASP A 24 2.67 3.59 -17.15
C ASP A 24 3.72 4.67 -16.81
N ARG A 25 5.01 4.39 -17.00
CA ARG A 25 6.14 5.25 -16.59
C ARG A 25 6.04 6.67 -17.14
N ALA A 26 5.75 6.84 -18.43
CA ALA A 26 5.71 8.16 -19.07
C ALA A 26 4.62 9.04 -18.45
N ALA A 27 3.42 8.49 -18.23
CA ALA A 27 2.32 9.19 -17.58
C ALA A 27 2.64 9.55 -16.13
N ALA A 28 3.25 8.63 -15.37
CA ALA A 28 3.66 8.88 -14.00
C ALA A 28 4.71 10.00 -13.90
N LEU A 29 5.73 10.00 -14.76
CA LEU A 29 6.74 11.06 -14.81
C LEU A 29 6.13 12.43 -15.17
N ALA A 30 5.14 12.46 -16.05
CA ALA A 30 4.44 13.71 -16.37
C ALA A 30 3.62 14.25 -15.18
N VAL A 31 3.03 13.38 -14.34
CA VAL A 31 2.37 13.79 -13.09
C VAL A 31 3.38 14.41 -12.14
N VAL A 32 4.52 13.74 -11.90
CA VAL A 32 5.57 14.27 -11.03
C VAL A 32 6.12 15.60 -11.56
N GLY A 33 6.34 15.69 -12.87
CA GLY A 33 6.82 16.92 -13.51
C GLY A 33 5.87 18.10 -13.30
N ARG A 34 4.55 17.89 -13.42
CA ARG A 34 3.55 18.92 -13.10
C ARG A 34 3.54 19.31 -11.62
N ALA A 35 3.65 18.35 -10.72
CA ALA A 35 3.69 18.62 -9.29
C ALA A 35 4.93 19.44 -8.86
N LEU A 36 6.04 19.31 -9.61
CA LEU A 36 7.27 20.06 -9.36
C LEU A 36 7.34 21.39 -10.13
N ALA A 37 6.44 21.63 -11.09
CA ALA A 37 6.42 22.88 -11.84
C ALA A 37 6.24 24.09 -10.90
N GLY A 38 7.08 25.11 -11.06
CA GLY A 38 7.02 26.33 -10.23
C GLY A 38 7.67 26.22 -8.85
N THR A 39 8.14 25.03 -8.43
CA THR A 39 8.81 24.85 -7.12
C THR A 39 10.30 25.22 -7.13
N GLY A 40 10.88 25.48 -8.30
CA GLY A 40 12.33 25.62 -8.48
C GLY A 40 13.12 24.31 -8.29
N VAL A 41 12.44 23.20 -7.97
CA VAL A 41 13.07 21.88 -7.79
C VAL A 41 13.23 21.21 -9.16
N ARG A 42 14.47 20.86 -9.50
CA ARG A 42 14.77 20.03 -10.66
C ARG A 42 14.54 18.55 -10.33
N LEU A 43 13.69 17.88 -11.10
CA LEU A 43 13.51 16.43 -10.99
C LEU A 43 14.73 15.72 -11.58
N GLU A 44 15.46 15.02 -10.72
CA GLU A 44 16.54 14.10 -11.10
C GLU A 44 16.16 12.70 -10.61
N PRO A 45 15.35 11.93 -11.39
CA PRO A 45 14.76 10.67 -10.94
C PRO A 45 15.80 9.68 -10.40
N GLU A 46 16.95 9.59 -11.05
CA GLU A 46 18.04 8.70 -10.68
C GLU A 46 18.63 9.07 -9.32
N ARG A 47 18.80 10.38 -9.06
CA ARG A 47 19.28 10.87 -7.75
C ARG A 47 18.24 10.62 -6.67
N LEU A 48 16.96 10.86 -6.95
CA LEU A 48 15.86 10.61 -6.02
C LEU A 48 15.75 9.13 -5.66
N VAL A 49 15.72 8.25 -6.67
CA VAL A 49 15.69 6.79 -6.47
C VAL A 49 16.94 6.33 -5.71
N GLY A 50 18.11 6.85 -6.05
CA GLY A 50 19.34 6.56 -5.32
C GLY A 50 19.29 7.00 -3.85
N ALA A 51 18.72 8.18 -3.57
CA ALA A 51 18.54 8.68 -2.20
C ALA A 51 17.55 7.82 -1.41
N ILE A 52 16.40 7.46 -2.00
CA ILE A 52 15.43 6.53 -1.42
C ILE A 52 16.11 5.19 -1.14
N GLY A 53 16.88 4.65 -2.08
CA GLY A 53 17.61 3.38 -1.92
C GLY A 53 18.59 3.36 -0.76
N ARG A 54 19.20 4.51 -0.42
CA ARG A 54 20.15 4.63 0.70
C ARG A 54 19.46 4.92 2.04
N GLN A 55 18.51 5.85 2.05
CA GLN A 55 17.92 6.40 3.26
C GLN A 55 16.59 5.74 3.64
N GLY A 56 15.81 5.33 2.64
CA GLY A 56 14.52 4.69 2.84
C GLY A 56 14.65 3.39 3.61
N ARG A 57 13.65 3.14 4.46
CA ARG A 57 13.55 1.88 5.20
C ARG A 57 12.16 1.30 5.01
N VAL A 58 12.08 0.00 4.76
CA VAL A 58 10.80 -0.69 4.75
C VAL A 58 10.47 -1.08 6.18
N THR A 59 9.26 -0.75 6.63
CA THR A 59 8.75 -1.18 7.94
C THR A 59 7.55 -2.09 7.78
N LEU A 60 7.51 -3.16 8.58
CA LEU A 60 6.34 -4.04 8.72
C LEU A 60 5.67 -3.73 10.05
N ASN A 61 4.55 -3.01 10.02
CA ASN A 61 3.78 -2.69 11.22
C ASN A 61 2.89 -3.88 11.62
N PHE A 62 2.87 -4.21 12.91
CA PHE A 62 2.07 -5.28 13.50
C PHE A 62 1.66 -4.95 14.94
N HIS A 63 0.59 -5.60 15.40
CA HIS A 63 0.17 -5.53 16.81
C HIS A 63 0.75 -6.75 17.55
N PRO A 64 1.67 -6.55 18.53
CA PRO A 64 2.41 -7.63 19.15
C PRO A 64 1.54 -8.56 20.01
N ASP A 65 0.46 -8.02 20.56
CA ASP A 65 -0.48 -8.60 21.52
C ASP A 65 -1.63 -9.38 20.87
N ARG A 66 -1.83 -9.23 19.55
CA ARG A 66 -2.89 -9.96 18.84
C ARG A 66 -2.66 -11.46 18.94
N LEU A 67 -3.72 -12.20 19.25
CA LEU A 67 -3.69 -13.65 19.36
C LEU A 67 -3.81 -14.31 17.98
N ARG A 68 -2.98 -15.33 17.75
CA ARG A 68 -3.13 -16.29 16.66
C ARG A 68 -4.12 -17.38 17.06
N ALA A 69 -4.54 -18.18 16.07
CA ALA A 69 -5.47 -19.29 16.27
C ALA A 69 -4.96 -20.37 17.25
N ASP A 70 -3.64 -20.46 17.46
CA ASP A 70 -3.01 -21.38 18.40
C ASP A 70 -2.86 -20.78 19.82
N GLY A 71 -3.45 -19.61 20.08
CA GLY A 71 -3.45 -18.95 21.39
C GLY A 71 -2.19 -18.14 21.70
N ARG A 72 -1.14 -18.21 20.89
CA ARG A 72 0.07 -17.39 21.06
C ARG A 72 -0.17 -15.97 20.56
N THR A 73 0.45 -15.00 21.21
CA THR A 73 0.56 -13.63 20.70
C THR A 73 1.42 -13.58 19.44
N VAL A 74 1.26 -12.54 18.62
CA VAL A 74 2.14 -12.29 17.46
C VAL A 74 3.59 -12.17 17.91
N ALA A 75 3.85 -11.51 19.04
CA ALA A 75 5.20 -11.37 19.59
C ALA A 75 5.84 -12.72 19.95
N GLU A 76 5.13 -13.61 20.67
CA GLU A 76 5.62 -14.95 21.01
C GLU A 76 5.89 -15.79 19.77
N ALA A 77 4.98 -15.74 18.79
CA ALA A 77 5.15 -16.44 17.53
C ALA A 77 6.36 -15.94 16.74
N LEU A 78 6.57 -14.62 16.68
CA LEU A 78 7.75 -14.03 16.04
C LEU A 78 9.04 -14.43 16.77
N ALA A 79 9.05 -14.40 18.10
CA ALA A 79 10.20 -14.79 18.90
C ALA A 79 10.57 -16.28 18.74
N THR A 80 9.55 -17.15 18.60
CA THR A 80 9.75 -18.60 18.49
C THR A 80 10.08 -19.03 17.06
N GLU A 81 9.33 -18.52 16.07
CA GLU A 81 9.44 -18.97 14.67
C GLU A 81 10.47 -18.16 13.88
N GLY A 82 10.77 -16.91 14.27
CA GLY A 82 11.62 -16.00 13.50
C GLY A 82 11.03 -15.59 12.14
N VAL A 83 9.73 -15.85 11.90
CA VAL A 83 9.07 -15.64 10.60
C VAL A 83 7.89 -14.67 10.73
N TYR A 84 7.94 -13.58 9.96
CA TYR A 84 6.81 -12.68 9.78
C TYR A 84 5.83 -13.24 8.75
N ARG A 85 4.58 -13.43 9.15
CA ARG A 85 3.52 -14.07 8.34
C ARG A 85 2.47 -13.05 7.88
N SER A 86 1.90 -13.28 6.71
CA SER A 86 0.85 -12.40 6.17
C SER A 86 -0.52 -12.68 6.79
N GLN A 87 -1.49 -11.80 6.49
CA GLN A 87 -2.90 -12.04 6.83
C GLN A 87 -3.44 -13.36 6.25
N PHE A 88 -3.01 -13.77 5.04
CA PHE A 88 -3.44 -15.04 4.44
C PHE A 88 -2.98 -16.26 5.25
N GLU A 89 -1.91 -16.14 6.02
CA GLU A 89 -1.37 -17.21 6.87
C GLU A 89 -1.93 -17.14 8.30
N THR A 90 -2.06 -15.92 8.84
CA THR A 90 -2.39 -15.71 10.26
C THR A 90 -3.86 -15.49 10.52
N ARG A 91 -4.61 -15.02 9.51
CA ARG A 91 -5.97 -14.48 9.62
C ARG A 91 -6.09 -13.30 10.61
N ILE A 92 -4.98 -12.63 10.93
CA ILE A 92 -4.95 -11.41 11.75
C ILE A 92 -4.92 -10.20 10.82
N SER A 93 -5.73 -9.18 11.12
CA SER A 93 -5.79 -7.92 10.37
C SER A 93 -6.11 -6.74 11.28
N ASN A 94 -5.72 -5.54 10.85
CA ASN A 94 -6.22 -4.28 11.40
C ASN A 94 -7.07 -3.48 10.39
N GLY A 95 -7.52 -4.16 9.32
CA GLY A 95 -8.52 -3.73 8.35
C GLY A 95 -9.51 -4.86 8.09
N GLY A 96 -10.02 -4.99 6.86
CA GLY A 96 -10.94 -6.08 6.51
C GLY A 96 -10.30 -7.49 6.58
N LEU A 97 -11.06 -8.49 7.05
CA LEU A 97 -10.68 -9.91 7.06
C LEU A 97 -11.04 -10.63 5.75
N THR A 98 -10.56 -10.09 4.62
CA THR A 98 -10.96 -10.55 3.27
C THR A 98 -9.87 -11.31 2.53
N ALA A 99 -8.80 -11.73 3.23
CA ALA A 99 -7.66 -12.47 2.71
C ALA A 99 -7.91 -13.99 2.69
N TYR A 100 -8.87 -14.41 1.88
CA TYR A 100 -9.18 -15.80 1.56
C TYR A 100 -9.52 -15.91 0.07
N PRO A 101 -9.45 -17.11 -0.56
CA PRO A 101 -9.77 -17.28 -1.97
C PRO A 101 -11.13 -16.67 -2.35
N GLY A 102 -11.12 -15.78 -3.35
CA GLY A 102 -12.31 -15.05 -3.80
C GLY A 102 -12.72 -13.86 -2.93
N GLY A 103 -12.07 -13.59 -1.79
CA GLY A 103 -12.31 -12.39 -0.97
C GLY A 103 -11.78 -11.10 -1.61
N ASP A 104 -12.17 -9.93 -1.08
CA ASP A 104 -11.76 -8.63 -1.64
C ASP A 104 -10.25 -8.46 -1.74
N ARG A 105 -9.51 -8.89 -0.71
CA ARG A 105 -8.05 -8.84 -0.74
C ARG A 105 -7.48 -9.75 -1.82
N ASP A 106 -8.04 -10.94 -1.97
CA ASP A 106 -7.60 -11.88 -3.00
C ASP A 106 -7.87 -11.35 -4.42
N ARG A 107 -9.08 -10.83 -4.69
CA ARG A 107 -9.43 -10.20 -5.97
C ARG A 107 -8.60 -8.95 -6.25
N TRP A 108 -8.26 -8.19 -5.23
CA TRP A 108 -7.36 -7.04 -5.37
C TRP A 108 -5.94 -7.49 -5.75
N GLU A 109 -5.40 -8.52 -5.09
CA GLU A 109 -4.09 -9.11 -5.44
C GLU A 109 -4.11 -9.74 -6.83
N GLU A 110 -5.21 -10.36 -7.23
CA GLU A 110 -5.40 -10.89 -8.58
C GLU A 110 -5.23 -9.81 -9.65
N ARG A 111 -5.90 -8.66 -9.48
CA ARG A 111 -5.77 -7.52 -10.39
C ARG A 111 -4.38 -6.92 -10.37
N LEU A 112 -3.78 -6.78 -9.19
CA LEU A 112 -2.48 -6.13 -9.03
C LEU A 112 -1.31 -6.98 -9.55
N PHE A 113 -1.43 -8.31 -9.48
CA PHE A 113 -0.35 -9.24 -9.79
C PHE A 113 -0.64 -10.16 -10.97
N GLY A 114 -1.70 -9.87 -11.73
CA GLY A 114 -2.06 -10.62 -12.94
C GLY A 114 -2.40 -12.09 -12.66
N GLY A 115 -3.12 -12.34 -11.55
CA GLY A 115 -3.59 -13.69 -11.19
C GLY A 115 -2.50 -14.67 -10.74
N ALA A 116 -1.27 -14.21 -10.51
CA ALA A 116 -0.14 -15.10 -10.22
C ALA A 116 -0.33 -15.92 -8.94
N TYR A 117 -1.01 -15.38 -7.93
CA TYR A 117 -1.24 -16.04 -6.64
C TYR A 117 -2.54 -16.84 -6.57
N GLN A 118 -3.36 -16.79 -7.62
CA GLN A 118 -4.63 -17.52 -7.76
C GLN A 118 -4.45 -18.82 -8.54
N ARG A 119 -3.26 -19.06 -9.10
CA ARG A 119 -2.95 -20.30 -9.84
C ARG A 119 -3.02 -21.52 -8.93
N PRO A 120 -3.45 -22.68 -9.46
CA PRO A 120 -3.43 -23.93 -8.71
C PRO A 120 -2.04 -24.22 -8.12
N GLY A 121 -2.01 -24.68 -6.86
CA GLY A 121 -0.78 -25.02 -6.14
C GLY A 121 -0.03 -23.84 -5.51
N VAL A 122 -0.51 -22.60 -5.64
CA VAL A 122 0.12 -21.44 -4.99
C VAL A 122 -0.47 -21.22 -3.60
N GLY A 123 0.34 -21.46 -2.56
CA GLY A 123 -0.07 -21.36 -1.16
C GLY A 123 0.07 -19.95 -0.55
N PRO A 124 -0.62 -19.66 0.57
CA PRO A 124 -0.55 -18.39 1.31
C PRO A 124 0.85 -17.85 1.61
N ALA A 125 1.79 -18.74 1.95
CA ALA A 125 3.15 -18.35 2.29
C ALA A 125 3.92 -17.70 1.13
N GLN A 126 3.54 -18.01 -0.11
CA GLN A 126 4.17 -17.46 -1.32
C GLN A 126 3.72 -16.02 -1.63
N ARG A 127 2.59 -15.59 -1.05
CA ARG A 127 2.03 -14.24 -1.23
C ARG A 127 2.92 -13.19 -0.56
N PRO A 128 2.94 -11.97 -1.10
CA PRO A 128 3.79 -10.90 -0.59
C PRO A 128 3.45 -10.55 0.86
N LYS A 129 4.44 -10.01 1.56
CA LYS A 129 4.24 -9.34 2.85
C LYS A 129 4.14 -7.85 2.58
N TYR A 130 3.23 -7.19 3.29
CA TYR A 130 2.95 -5.77 3.08
C TYR A 130 3.57 -4.95 4.20
N GLY A 131 4.19 -3.85 3.80
CA GLY A 131 4.77 -2.84 4.67
C GLY A 131 4.77 -1.48 3.96
N GLY A 132 5.36 -0.48 4.59
CA GLY A 132 5.48 0.86 4.02
C GLY A 132 6.93 1.31 3.89
N LEU A 133 7.18 2.25 2.98
CA LEU A 133 8.44 2.97 2.90
C LEU A 133 8.45 4.09 3.94
N ASN A 134 9.20 3.91 5.02
CA ASN A 134 9.39 4.92 6.06
C ASN A 134 10.47 5.91 5.61
N LEU A 135 10.10 6.80 4.69
CA LEU A 135 11.03 7.75 4.08
C LEU A 135 11.53 8.82 5.06
N LEU A 136 10.69 9.20 6.03
CA LEU A 136 10.95 10.26 7.01
C LEU A 136 11.41 9.72 8.38
N ASP A 137 11.73 8.42 8.45
CA ASP A 137 12.12 7.71 9.68
C ASP A 137 11.18 7.99 10.87
N HIS A 138 9.87 7.94 10.62
CA HIS A 138 8.86 8.13 11.66
C HIS A 138 9.03 7.08 12.76
N PRO A 139 8.99 7.45 14.06
CA PRO A 139 9.23 6.53 15.17
C PRO A 139 8.24 5.36 15.22
N ASP A 140 7.01 5.57 14.74
CA ASP A 140 5.97 4.53 14.69
C ASP A 140 6.01 3.68 13.40
N GLY A 141 7.01 3.89 12.54
CA GLY A 141 7.11 3.27 11.23
C GLY A 141 6.20 3.91 10.17
N ALA A 142 6.23 3.37 8.95
CA ALA A 142 5.52 3.92 7.80
C ALA A 142 4.00 3.76 7.84
N CYS A 143 3.50 2.82 8.64
CA CYS A 143 2.12 2.35 8.60
C CYS A 143 1.55 2.16 10.02
N PRO A 144 1.60 3.17 10.91
CA PRO A 144 1.28 3.04 12.34
C PRO A 144 -0.14 2.54 12.59
N ARG A 145 -1.05 2.84 11.67
CA ARG A 145 -2.40 2.30 11.67
C ARG A 145 -2.45 0.78 11.71
N PHE A 146 -1.48 0.06 11.14
CA PHE A 146 -1.52 -1.40 11.03
C PHE A 146 -0.81 -2.12 12.18
N GLY A 147 -0.29 -1.37 13.16
CA GLY A 147 0.40 -1.96 14.29
C GLY A 147 1.03 -0.93 15.20
N SER A 148 0.90 -1.15 16.51
CA SER A 148 1.58 -0.40 17.56
C SER A 148 3.08 -0.70 17.65
N CYS A 149 3.57 -1.72 16.95
CA CYS A 149 4.99 -2.03 16.79
C CYS A 149 5.35 -2.19 15.31
N HIS A 150 6.63 -2.12 15.00
CA HIS A 150 7.10 -2.41 13.65
C HIS A 150 8.48 -3.06 13.64
N LEU A 151 8.73 -3.86 12.60
CA LEU A 151 10.08 -4.31 12.25
C LEU A 151 10.66 -3.33 11.24
N ARG A 152 11.84 -2.77 11.51
CA ARG A 152 12.65 -2.04 10.52
C ARG A 152 13.49 -3.06 9.75
N LEU A 153 13.19 -3.24 8.46
CA LEU A 153 13.90 -4.21 7.64
C LEU A 153 15.28 -3.71 7.26
N ARG A 154 16.19 -4.65 6.99
CA ARG A 154 17.54 -4.34 6.51
C ARG A 154 17.48 -3.60 5.16
N PRO A 155 18.43 -2.70 4.86
CA PRO A 155 18.43 -1.92 3.62
C PRO A 155 18.34 -2.77 2.34
N GLU A 156 18.91 -3.98 2.33
CA GLU A 156 18.92 -4.87 1.17
C GLU A 156 17.50 -5.38 0.82
N VAL A 157 16.54 -5.29 1.73
CA VAL A 157 15.14 -5.62 1.42
C VAL A 157 14.52 -4.59 0.49
N LEU A 158 14.94 -3.33 0.59
CA LEU A 158 14.42 -2.24 -0.25
C LEU A 158 14.66 -2.51 -1.73
N THR A 159 15.81 -3.06 -2.10
CA THR A 159 16.19 -3.32 -3.50
C THR A 159 15.31 -4.40 -4.17
N ARG A 160 14.65 -5.24 -3.37
CA ARG A 160 13.73 -6.30 -3.81
C ARG A 160 12.27 -6.04 -3.42
N THR A 161 11.95 -4.82 -2.98
CA THR A 161 10.59 -4.41 -2.63
C THR A 161 9.94 -3.71 -3.80
N THR A 162 8.71 -4.08 -4.15
CA THR A 162 7.88 -3.33 -5.09
C THR A 162 6.98 -2.36 -4.33
N PHE A 163 6.82 -1.15 -4.84
CA PHE A 163 5.98 -0.12 -4.24
C PHE A 163 4.73 0.08 -5.08
N CYS A 164 3.59 0.17 -4.40
CA CYS A 164 2.34 0.59 -5.00
C CYS A 164 1.90 1.86 -4.28
N PHE A 165 1.62 2.92 -5.03
CA PHE A 165 1.05 4.14 -4.49
C PHE A 165 -0.45 4.13 -4.82
N GLY A 166 -1.30 4.02 -3.80
CA GLY A 166 -2.75 4.00 -3.95
C GLY A 166 -3.30 5.42 -3.89
N GLU A 167 -3.59 6.03 -5.03
CA GLU A 167 -4.21 7.35 -5.10
C GLU A 167 -5.68 7.27 -5.52
N PHE A 168 -6.52 8.02 -4.80
CA PHE A 168 -7.81 8.51 -5.31
C PHE A 168 -7.68 9.87 -6.02
N ALA A 169 -6.62 10.60 -5.69
CA ALA A 169 -6.27 11.94 -6.17
C ALA A 169 -4.78 11.96 -6.51
N ARG A 170 -4.38 12.65 -7.57
CA ARG A 170 -2.94 12.76 -7.90
C ARG A 170 -2.22 13.64 -6.89
N SER A 171 -0.98 13.30 -6.55
CA SER A 171 -0.14 14.15 -5.72
C SER A 171 0.03 15.50 -6.39
N GLY A 172 -0.32 16.57 -5.67
CA GLY A 172 -0.33 17.95 -6.18
C GLY A 172 -1.61 18.35 -6.93
N GLU A 173 -2.59 17.46 -7.13
CA GLU A 173 -3.92 17.84 -7.62
C GLU A 173 -4.66 18.62 -6.52
N PRO A 174 -5.19 19.82 -6.81
CA PRO A 174 -6.01 20.55 -5.86
C PRO A 174 -7.22 19.70 -5.43
N LEU A 175 -7.56 19.77 -4.14
CA LEU A 175 -8.82 19.21 -3.67
C LEU A 175 -9.97 20.04 -4.26
N HIS A 176 -10.55 19.57 -5.37
CA HIS A 176 -11.69 20.22 -6.03
C HIS A 176 -12.99 19.40 -5.87
N ALA A 177 -14.12 20.04 -6.17
CA ALA A 177 -15.46 19.46 -6.06
C ALA A 177 -15.59 18.13 -6.86
N ALA A 178 -15.00 18.07 -8.05
CA ALA A 178 -15.06 16.89 -8.90
C ALA A 178 -14.31 15.68 -8.27
N LEU A 179 -13.22 15.90 -7.55
CA LEU A 179 -12.47 14.85 -6.86
C LEU A 179 -13.28 14.28 -5.72
N ILE A 180 -13.89 15.15 -4.89
CA ILE A 180 -14.73 14.71 -3.78
C ILE A 180 -15.96 13.97 -4.32
N GLY A 181 -16.56 14.45 -5.42
CA GLY A 181 -17.66 13.77 -6.10
C GLY A 181 -17.29 12.37 -6.62
N ARG A 182 -16.15 12.22 -7.32
CA ARG A 182 -15.65 10.92 -7.77
C ARG A 182 -15.33 9.99 -6.60
N ALA A 183 -14.72 10.52 -5.54
CA ALA A 183 -14.46 9.77 -4.31
C ALA A 183 -15.78 9.26 -3.70
N ALA A 184 -16.78 10.12 -3.52
CA ALA A 184 -18.07 9.74 -2.95
C ALA A 184 -18.79 8.69 -3.81
N ALA A 185 -18.82 8.86 -5.13
CA ALA A 185 -19.38 7.87 -6.05
C ALA A 185 -18.69 6.51 -5.89
N SER A 186 -17.36 6.50 -5.79
CA SER A 186 -16.58 5.27 -5.65
C SER A 186 -16.75 4.56 -4.30
N VAL A 187 -17.20 5.25 -3.24
CA VAL A 187 -17.58 4.56 -1.98
C VAL A 187 -18.74 3.60 -2.24
N VAL A 188 -19.64 3.97 -3.16
CA VAL A 188 -20.81 3.16 -3.54
C VAL A 188 -20.46 2.17 -4.64
N THR A 189 -19.75 2.59 -5.68
CA THR A 189 -19.46 1.73 -6.85
C THR A 189 -18.26 0.81 -6.65
N GLU A 190 -17.35 1.14 -5.73
CA GLU A 190 -16.11 0.41 -5.45
C GLU A 190 -15.86 0.25 -3.94
N PRO A 191 -16.82 -0.28 -3.14
CA PRO A 191 -16.75 -0.28 -1.68
C PRO A 191 -15.50 -0.98 -1.12
N GLY A 192 -14.99 -2.01 -1.82
CA GLY A 192 -13.76 -2.71 -1.44
C GLY A 192 -12.50 -1.83 -1.44
N ARG A 193 -12.47 -0.71 -2.19
CA ARG A 193 -11.36 0.25 -2.14
C ARG A 193 -11.35 1.09 -0.86
N TRP A 194 -12.51 1.25 -0.24
CA TRP A 194 -12.73 2.07 0.96
C TRP A 194 -12.88 1.22 2.21
N ALA A 195 -12.64 -0.08 2.11
CA ALA A 195 -12.75 -1.02 3.23
C ALA A 195 -11.84 -0.65 4.42
N ASP A 196 -10.83 0.18 4.17
CA ASP A 196 -9.97 0.75 5.18
C ASP A 196 -10.51 2.08 5.77
N ARG A 197 -11.54 2.74 5.25
CA ARG A 197 -12.06 3.99 5.86
C ARG A 197 -13.20 3.77 6.85
N GLY A 198 -13.67 2.52 6.98
CA GLY A 198 -14.79 2.14 7.83
C GLY A 198 -16.07 1.89 7.01
N PRO A 199 -17.23 1.80 7.67
CA PRO A 199 -18.51 1.69 6.99
C PRO A 199 -18.70 2.76 5.91
N ALA A 200 -19.43 2.42 4.84
CA ALA A 200 -19.67 3.33 3.73
C ALA A 200 -20.34 4.65 4.19
N ALA A 201 -21.28 4.56 5.14
CA ALA A 201 -21.95 5.72 5.71
C ALA A 201 -20.96 6.70 6.38
N ASP A 202 -20.03 6.18 7.17
CA ASP A 202 -19.02 6.98 7.88
C ASP A 202 -18.03 7.60 6.89
N THR A 203 -17.63 6.84 5.88
CA THR A 203 -16.73 7.33 4.82
C THR A 203 -17.39 8.44 4.00
N LEU A 204 -18.68 8.29 3.64
CA LEU A 204 -19.46 9.33 2.97
C LEU A 204 -19.62 10.57 3.85
N GLN A 205 -19.78 10.40 5.16
CA GLN A 205 -19.84 11.51 6.11
C GLN A 205 -18.50 12.27 6.19
N GLN A 206 -17.35 11.57 6.18
CA GLN A 206 -16.03 12.21 6.11
C GLN A 206 -15.83 12.97 4.79
N LEU A 207 -16.25 12.40 3.66
CA LEU A 207 -16.20 13.08 2.36
C LEU A 207 -17.12 14.32 2.32
N LYS A 208 -18.27 14.26 3.01
CA LYS A 208 -19.15 15.42 3.20
C LYS A 208 -18.48 16.52 4.04
N GLN A 209 -17.72 16.18 5.06
CA GLN A 209 -16.94 17.17 5.83
C GLN A 209 -15.88 17.84 4.97
N LEU A 210 -15.19 17.09 4.11
CA LEU A 210 -14.25 17.67 3.12
C LEU A 210 -14.96 18.63 2.16
N TRP A 211 -16.19 18.33 1.76
CA TRP A 211 -17.04 19.25 0.99
C TRP A 211 -17.29 20.57 1.73
N HIS A 212 -17.60 20.53 3.03
CA HIS A 212 -17.80 21.73 3.83
C HIS A 212 -16.53 22.57 3.97
N VAL A 213 -15.38 21.91 4.15
CA VAL A 213 -14.07 22.58 4.18
C VAL A 213 -13.78 23.27 2.85
N LEU A 214 -14.00 22.58 1.73
CA LEU A 214 -13.79 23.14 0.40
C LEU A 214 -14.69 24.36 0.14
N VAL A 215 -15.96 24.32 0.51
CA VAL A 215 -16.88 25.46 0.34
C VAL A 215 -16.51 26.62 1.27
N ARG A 216 -16.08 26.34 2.50
CA ARG A 216 -15.81 27.38 3.50
C ARG A 216 -14.48 28.10 3.27
N PHE A 217 -13.46 27.37 2.83
CA PHE A 217 -12.07 27.85 2.76
C PHE A 217 -11.46 27.79 1.35
N GLY A 218 -12.14 27.15 0.40
CA GLY A 218 -11.68 27.10 -0.98
C GLY A 218 -11.85 28.44 -1.69
N VAL A 219 -11.13 28.58 -2.79
CA VAL A 219 -11.24 29.70 -3.73
C VAL A 219 -11.73 29.17 -5.07
N PRO A 220 -12.43 29.98 -5.87
CA PRO A 220 -12.73 29.63 -7.26
C PRO A 220 -11.44 29.25 -7.99
N TYR A 221 -11.51 28.15 -8.74
CA TYR A 221 -10.41 27.65 -9.56
C TYR A 221 -10.86 27.72 -11.01
N GLU A 222 -10.21 28.57 -11.81
CA GLU A 222 -10.46 28.63 -13.25
C GLU A 222 -9.86 27.38 -13.91
N VAL A 223 -10.63 26.77 -14.82
CA VAL A 223 -10.27 25.56 -15.56
C VAL A 223 -9.62 25.92 -16.89
#